data_AF-A0A9P1GHW2-F1
#
_entry.id   AF-A0A9P1GHW2-F1
#
_cell.length_a   1.000
_cell.length_b   1.000
_cell.length_c   1.000
_cell.angle_alpha   90.00
_cell.angle_beta   90.00
_cell.angle_gamma   90.00
#
_symmetry.space_group_name_H-M   'P 1'
#
loop_
_entity.id
_entity.type
_entity.pdbx_description
1 polymer ?
#
loop_
_entity_poly.entity_id
_entity_poly.type
_entity_poly.pdbx_seq_one_letter_code
_entity_poly.pdbx_strand_id
1 'polypeptide(L)'
;QAIFPEDGLWYDCVITEQTEKGYKITFIDYGSKAEVKFDQIRLQSTGKVGQQKRTIKEVTTPAGYKIPESMQIQKTDTEDIIDAKRRKITAIKKQQRLDKLETEHVKQQANWQKFFYKKASTRSKCGFMSGKPKDSIFKVPDALEGRVGFMGSGKEMTKFQEARKFTYQYV
;
A
#
# COMPACT_ATOMS: atom_id res chain seq x y z
N GLN A 1 32.12 15.59 -7.56
CA GLN A 1 31.73 16.95 -7.16
C GLN A 1 32.70 17.46 -6.12
N ALA A 2 33.04 18.73 -6.17
CA ALA A 2 33.89 19.39 -5.18
C ALA A 2 33.31 20.73 -4.77
N ILE A 3 33.66 21.18 -3.56
CA ILE A 3 33.32 22.52 -3.09
C ILE A 3 34.21 23.56 -3.77
N PHE A 4 33.58 24.61 -4.28
CA PHE A 4 34.29 25.80 -4.76
C PHE A 4 34.53 26.76 -3.59
N PRO A 5 35.77 27.25 -3.36
CA PRO A 5 36.10 28.01 -2.15
C PRO A 5 35.46 29.41 -2.09
N GLU A 6 35.11 30.03 -3.22
CA GLU A 6 34.51 31.38 -3.22
C GLU A 6 33.03 31.34 -2.81
N ASP A 7 32.27 30.35 -3.29
CA ASP A 7 30.82 30.27 -3.07
C ASP A 7 30.41 29.20 -2.06
N GLY A 8 31.31 28.27 -1.71
CA GLY A 8 31.01 27.11 -0.85
C GLY A 8 30.02 26.11 -1.46
N LEU A 9 29.68 26.26 -2.75
CA LEU A 9 28.75 25.38 -3.47
C LEU A 9 29.48 24.19 -4.11
N TRP A 10 28.73 23.12 -4.38
CA TRP A 10 29.24 21.89 -4.98
C TRP A 10 29.11 21.92 -6.50
N TYR A 11 30.22 21.78 -7.20
CA TYR A 11 30.26 21.75 -8.66
C TYR A 11 30.79 20.42 -9.19
N ASP A 12 30.40 20.08 -10.41
CA ASP A 12 30.90 18.91 -11.10
C ASP A 12 32.35 19.16 -11.56
N CYS A 13 33.22 18.19 -11.29
CA CYS A 13 34.66 18.32 -11.48
C CYS A 13 35.28 16.98 -11.86
N VAL A 14 36.36 17.04 -12.64
CA VAL A 14 37.16 15.88 -13.02
C VAL A 14 38.47 15.91 -12.24
N ILE A 15 38.80 14.83 -11.55
CA ILE A 15 40.08 14.65 -10.86
C ILE A 15 41.17 14.42 -11.91
N THR A 16 42.18 15.28 -11.94
CA THR A 16 43.30 15.18 -12.88
C THR A 16 44.50 14.47 -12.25
N GLU A 17 44.78 14.73 -10.97
CA GLU A 17 45.94 14.17 -10.27
C GLU A 17 45.64 14.02 -8.77
N GLN A 18 46.21 12.99 -8.14
CA GLN A 18 46.16 12.79 -6.70
C GLN A 18 47.49 13.21 -6.07
N THR A 19 47.41 13.98 -4.99
CA THR A 19 48.55 14.47 -4.21
C THR A 19 48.45 13.90 -2.79
N GLU A 20 49.53 13.92 -2.01
CA GLU A 20 49.55 13.35 -0.65
C GLU A 20 48.50 13.96 0.30
N LYS A 21 48.09 15.21 0.07
CA LYS A 21 47.17 15.96 0.93
C LYS A 21 45.79 16.24 0.31
N GLY A 22 45.58 15.86 -0.95
CA GLY A 22 44.32 16.15 -1.64
C GLY A 22 44.32 15.75 -3.10
N TYR A 23 43.43 16.38 -3.87
CA TYR A 23 43.27 16.13 -5.30
C TYR A 23 43.35 17.45 -6.08
N LYS A 24 44.03 17.40 -7.22
CA LYS A 24 43.97 18.46 -8.23
C LYS A 24 42.78 18.16 -9.14
N ILE A 25 41.78 19.02 -9.07
CA ILE A 25 40.54 18.90 -9.83
C ILE A 25 40.43 20.01 -10.86
N THR A 26 39.75 19.72 -11.97
CA THR A 26 39.34 20.72 -12.96
C THR A 26 37.82 20.79 -12.95
N PHE A 27 37.25 21.96 -12.67
CA PHE A 27 35.80 22.17 -12.71
C PHE A 27 35.31 22.16 -14.16
N ILE A 28 34.23 21.41 -14.43
CA ILE A 28 33.74 21.19 -15.80
C ILE A 28 33.16 22.49 -16.38
N ASP A 29 32.39 23.22 -15.58
CA ASP A 29 31.66 24.41 -16.06
C ASP A 29 32.55 25.65 -16.25
N TYR A 30 33.62 25.76 -15.47
CA TYR A 30 34.47 26.95 -15.43
C TYR A 30 35.89 26.72 -15.96
N GLY A 31 36.28 25.47 -16.23
CA GLY A 31 37.64 25.11 -16.69
C GLY A 31 38.77 25.46 -15.69
N SER A 32 38.41 25.92 -14.49
CA SER A 32 39.36 26.34 -13.47
C SER A 32 39.94 25.13 -12.74
N LYS A 33 41.24 25.17 -12.46
CA LYS A 33 41.96 24.13 -11.72
C LYS A 33 42.08 24.54 -10.26
N ALA A 34 41.72 23.64 -9.35
CA ALA A 34 41.84 23.87 -7.92
C ALA A 34 42.45 22.65 -7.22
N GLU A 35 43.21 22.92 -6.16
CA GLU A 35 43.70 21.89 -5.25
C GLU A 35 42.78 21.85 -4.03
N VAL A 36 42.12 20.71 -3.84
CA VAL A 36 41.04 20.54 -2.85
C VAL A 36 41.38 19.35 -1.95
N LYS A 37 41.12 19.50 -0.64
CA LYS A 37 41.36 18.42 0.34
C LYS A 37 40.39 17.26 0.12
N PHE A 38 40.76 16.08 0.62
CA PHE A 38 39.92 14.87 0.54
C PHE A 38 38.48 15.07 1.06
N ASP A 39 38.31 15.89 2.10
CA ASP A 39 37.01 16.14 2.74
C ASP A 39 36.05 17.01 1.89
N GLN A 40 36.62 17.79 0.96
CA GLN A 40 35.86 18.73 0.12
C GLN A 40 35.45 18.13 -1.24
N ILE A 41 35.55 16.81 -1.38
CA ILE A 41 35.19 16.06 -2.59
C ILE A 41 34.19 14.97 -2.24
N ARG A 42 33.14 14.86 -3.05
CA ARG A 42 32.14 13.79 -2.94
C ARG A 42 31.88 13.16 -4.31
N LEU A 43 31.50 11.89 -4.29
CA LEU A 43 30.99 11.24 -5.50
C LEU A 43 29.75 12.00 -5.98
N GLN A 44 29.75 12.35 -7.26
CA GLN A 44 28.55 12.87 -7.90
C GLN A 44 27.50 11.76 -7.83
N SER A 45 26.37 12.04 -7.20
CA SER A 45 25.19 11.17 -7.35
C SER A 45 24.68 11.35 -8.77
N THR A 46 25.36 10.77 -9.75
CA THR A 46 24.85 10.63 -11.11
C THR A 46 23.44 10.05 -10.98
N GLY A 47 22.46 10.77 -11.52
CA GLY A 47 21.05 10.59 -11.22
C GLY A 47 20.62 9.13 -11.15
N LYS A 48 19.76 8.83 -10.17
CA LYS A 48 19.21 7.50 -9.90
C LYS A 48 20.22 6.48 -9.33
N VAL A 49 20.79 6.78 -8.17
CA VAL A 49 20.70 5.78 -7.08
C VAL A 49 19.30 5.87 -6.48
N GLY A 50 18.27 5.77 -7.34
CA GLY A 50 17.01 5.24 -6.87
C GLY A 50 17.43 3.88 -6.38
N GLN A 51 17.36 3.66 -5.06
CA GLN A 51 17.66 2.38 -4.44
C GLN A 51 17.18 1.34 -5.44
N GLN A 52 18.11 0.59 -6.06
CA GLN A 52 17.69 -0.50 -6.91
C GLN A 52 16.93 -1.39 -5.94
N LYS A 53 15.60 -1.24 -5.91
CA LYS A 53 14.73 -2.08 -5.12
C LYS A 53 15.07 -3.43 -5.68
N ARG A 54 15.86 -4.19 -4.94
CA ARG A 54 16.10 -5.59 -5.23
C ARG A 54 14.71 -6.18 -5.24
N THR A 55 14.14 -6.35 -6.42
CA THR A 55 12.84 -6.96 -6.59
C THR A 55 13.07 -8.40 -6.20
N ILE A 56 12.81 -8.71 -4.93
CA ILE A 56 12.85 -10.07 -4.44
C ILE A 56 11.83 -10.82 -5.30
N LYS A 57 12.28 -11.86 -6.00
CA LYS A 57 11.39 -12.67 -6.83
C LYS A 57 10.33 -13.29 -5.93
N GLU A 58 9.06 -13.03 -6.23
CA GLU A 58 7.91 -13.53 -5.48
C GLU A 58 7.24 -14.68 -6.24
N VAL A 59 6.91 -15.75 -5.53
CA VAL A 59 6.16 -16.89 -6.05
C VAL A 59 4.73 -16.85 -5.49
N THR A 60 3.74 -16.94 -6.38
CA THR A 60 2.33 -17.02 -5.99
C THR A 60 1.97 -18.48 -5.72
N THR A 61 1.57 -18.77 -4.48
CA THR A 61 1.05 -20.10 -4.10
C THR A 61 -0.29 -20.35 -4.81
N PRO A 62 -0.74 -21.60 -5.08
CA PRO A 62 -2.07 -21.87 -5.65
C PRO A 62 -3.24 -21.24 -4.88
N ALA A 63 -3.07 -21.00 -3.58
CA ALA A 63 -4.03 -20.30 -2.73
C ALA A 63 -3.94 -18.76 -2.82
N GLY A 64 -3.14 -18.19 -3.74
CA GLY A 64 -3.04 -16.75 -4.01
C GLY A 64 -2.10 -15.94 -3.12
N TYR A 65 -1.37 -16.56 -2.18
CA TYR A 65 -0.42 -15.87 -1.30
C TYR A 65 0.92 -15.59 -1.99
N LYS A 66 1.50 -14.42 -1.74
CA LYS A 66 2.79 -13.99 -2.30
C LYS A 66 3.92 -14.34 -1.35
N ILE A 67 4.77 -15.29 -1.70
CA ILE A 67 5.88 -15.73 -0.85
C ILE A 67 7.19 -15.48 -1.59
N PRO A 68 8.23 -14.92 -0.95
CA PRO A 68 9.52 -14.72 -1.61
C PRO A 68 10.16 -16.08 -1.97
N GLU A 69 10.75 -16.16 -3.17
CA GLU A 69 11.40 -17.36 -3.71
C GLU A 69 12.49 -17.90 -2.76
N SER A 70 13.21 -17.01 -2.08
CA SER A 70 14.23 -17.35 -1.07
C SER A 70 13.70 -18.14 0.14
N MET A 71 12.40 -18.07 0.44
CA MET A 71 11.77 -18.82 1.53
C MET A 71 11.08 -20.10 1.08
N GLN A 72 11.13 -20.44 -0.21
CA GLN A 72 10.58 -21.70 -0.70
C GLN A 72 11.37 -22.89 -0.13
N ILE A 73 10.63 -23.89 0.33
CA ILE A 73 11.20 -25.13 0.84
C ILE A 73 11.71 -25.94 -0.34
N GLN A 74 13.00 -26.22 -0.37
CA GLN A 74 13.60 -27.11 -1.36
C GLN A 74 13.68 -28.52 -0.77
N LYS A 75 13.65 -29.54 -1.64
CA LYS A 75 13.72 -30.94 -1.20
C LYS A 75 15.08 -31.36 -0.66
N THR A 76 16.12 -30.55 -0.90
CA THR A 76 17.52 -30.79 -0.52
C THR A 76 17.89 -30.23 0.85
N ASP A 77 16.99 -29.48 1.52
CA ASP A 77 17.27 -28.78 2.77
C ASP A 77 17.18 -29.72 4.01
N THR A 78 17.90 -29.40 5.09
CA THR A 78 17.82 -30.11 6.38
C THR A 78 16.51 -29.82 7.12
N GLU A 79 16.05 -30.75 7.96
CA GLU A 79 14.76 -30.66 8.67
C GLU A 79 14.59 -29.36 9.47
N ASP A 80 15.65 -28.91 10.16
CA ASP A 80 15.65 -27.65 10.93
C ASP A 80 15.46 -26.41 10.03
N ILE A 81 16.10 -26.39 8.86
CA ILE A 81 15.96 -25.29 7.88
C ILE A 81 14.55 -25.29 7.30
N ILE A 82 14.00 -26.48 7.03
CA ILE A 82 12.63 -26.64 6.52
C ILE A 82 11.64 -26.07 7.53
N ASP A 83 11.76 -26.43 8.81
CA ASP A 83 10.85 -25.95 9.84
C ASP A 83 10.98 -24.45 10.10
N ALA A 84 12.19 -23.90 10.05
CA ALA A 84 12.40 -22.46 10.11
C ALA A 84 11.71 -21.74 8.92
N LYS A 85 11.85 -22.26 7.69
CA LYS A 85 11.17 -21.74 6.50
C LYS A 85 9.65 -21.86 6.62
N ARG A 86 9.13 -23.00 7.08
CA ARG A 86 7.68 -23.22 7.31
C ARG A 86 7.10 -22.22 8.29
N ARG A 87 7.77 -21.99 9.43
CA ARG A 87 7.34 -20.99 10.43
C ARG A 87 7.27 -19.60 9.82
N LYS A 88 8.29 -19.20 9.05
CA LYS A 88 8.32 -17.91 8.34
C LYS A 88 7.23 -17.79 7.28
N ILE A 89 7.00 -18.84 6.48
CA ILE A 89 5.91 -18.86 5.48
C ILE A 89 4.55 -18.68 6.15
N THR A 90 4.29 -19.39 7.25
CA THR A 90 3.01 -19.27 7.98
C THR A 90 2.82 -17.86 8.54
N ALA A 91 3.89 -17.25 9.06
CA ALA A 91 3.85 -15.87 9.52
C ALA A 91 3.51 -14.90 8.37
N ILE A 92 4.15 -15.04 7.21
CA ILE A 92 3.87 -14.20 6.02
C ILE A 92 2.42 -14.36 5.56
N LYS A 93 1.92 -15.60 5.45
CA LYS A 93 0.53 -15.86 5.06
C LYS A 93 -0.46 -15.24 6.06
N LYS A 94 -0.16 -15.32 7.35
CA LYS A 94 -0.97 -14.71 8.41
C LYS A 94 -1.01 -13.18 8.26
N GLN A 95 0.13 -12.54 8.03
CA GLN A 95 0.20 -11.08 7.81
C GLN A 95 -0.61 -10.67 6.57
N GLN A 96 -0.41 -11.34 5.43
CA GLN A 96 -1.16 -11.03 4.21
C GLN A 96 -2.68 -11.19 4.37
N ARG A 97 -3.12 -12.15 5.20
CA ARG A 97 -4.54 -12.30 5.52
C ARG A 97 -5.07 -11.12 6.34
N LEU A 98 -4.30 -10.66 7.33
CA LEU A 98 -4.68 -9.50 8.15
C LEU A 98 -4.69 -8.22 7.32
N ASP A 99 -3.68 -7.98 6.50
CA ASP A 99 -3.61 -6.83 5.60
C ASP A 99 -4.80 -6.80 4.64
N LYS A 100 -5.18 -7.96 4.09
CA LYS A 100 -6.36 -8.05 3.22
C LYS A 100 -7.62 -7.64 3.97
N LEU A 101 -7.83 -8.17 5.18
CA LEU A 101 -8.98 -7.79 6.02
C LEU A 101 -8.96 -6.30 6.36
N GLU A 102 -7.81 -5.74 6.75
CA GLU A 102 -7.66 -4.32 7.04
C GLU A 102 -7.98 -3.46 5.83
N THR A 103 -7.47 -3.80 4.64
CA THR A 103 -7.80 -3.06 3.42
C THR A 103 -9.29 -3.12 3.08
N GLU A 104 -9.97 -4.23 3.37
CA GLU A 104 -11.42 -4.36 3.22
C GLU A 104 -12.15 -3.44 4.22
N HIS A 105 -11.73 -3.42 5.48
CA HIS A 105 -12.28 -2.51 6.49
C HIS A 105 -12.05 -1.03 6.13
N VAL A 106 -10.84 -0.66 5.71
CA VAL A 106 -10.52 0.71 5.27
C VAL A 106 -11.35 1.11 4.05
N LYS A 107 -11.55 0.20 3.08
CA LYS A 107 -12.44 0.44 1.93
C LYS A 107 -13.88 0.65 2.38
N GLN A 108 -14.39 -0.13 3.33
CA GLN A 108 -15.73 0.05 3.87
C GLN A 108 -15.87 1.40 4.57
N GLN A 109 -14.90 1.79 5.40
CA GLN A 109 -14.87 3.09 6.07
C GLN A 109 -14.81 4.25 5.06
N ALA A 110 -13.92 4.18 4.06
CA ALA A 110 -13.80 5.19 3.02
C ALA A 110 -15.09 5.30 2.19
N ASN A 111 -15.75 4.18 1.90
CA ASN A 111 -17.05 4.18 1.25
C ASN A 111 -18.12 4.85 2.14
N TRP A 112 -18.14 4.54 3.44
CA TRP A 112 -19.07 5.18 4.38
C TRP A 112 -18.84 6.69 4.50
N GLN A 113 -17.57 7.12 4.58
CA GLN A 113 -17.20 8.53 4.53
C GLN A 113 -17.66 9.19 3.23
N LYS A 114 -17.51 8.54 2.07
CA LYS A 114 -18.03 9.06 0.79
C LYS A 114 -19.55 9.27 0.84
N PHE A 115 -20.32 8.38 1.48
CA PHE A 115 -21.76 8.59 1.65
C PHE A 115 -22.08 9.79 2.55
N PHE A 116 -21.31 10.00 3.62
CA PHE A 116 -21.46 11.14 4.51
C PHE A 116 -21.15 12.47 3.79
N TYR A 117 -19.99 12.57 3.13
CA TYR A 117 -19.58 13.80 2.45
C TYR A 117 -20.39 14.08 1.15
N LYS A 118 -20.86 13.04 0.44
CA LYS A 118 -21.70 13.22 -0.76
C LYS A 118 -23.16 13.57 -0.45
N LYS A 119 -23.64 13.46 0.79
CA LYS A 119 -24.99 13.93 1.18
C LYS A 119 -25.19 15.43 0.94
N ALA A 120 -24.12 16.22 0.86
CA ALA A 120 -24.18 17.64 0.50
C ALA A 120 -24.34 17.87 -1.02
N SER A 121 -23.91 16.93 -1.88
CA SER A 121 -23.94 17.09 -3.35
C SER A 121 -25.23 16.57 -4.00
N THR A 122 -25.93 15.61 -3.40
CA THR A 122 -27.20 15.07 -3.94
C THR A 122 -28.45 15.76 -3.38
N ARG A 123 -28.32 16.63 -2.36
CA ARG A 123 -29.46 17.42 -1.86
C ARG A 123 -29.89 18.54 -2.82
N SER A 124 -29.08 18.86 -3.83
CA SER A 124 -29.30 20.00 -4.74
C SER A 124 -29.41 19.64 -6.22
N LYS A 125 -29.54 18.35 -6.59
CA LYS A 125 -29.78 17.96 -7.99
C LYS A 125 -30.99 17.05 -8.12
N CYS A 126 -32.17 17.60 -7.81
CA CYS A 126 -33.40 17.12 -8.43
C CYS A 126 -33.30 17.44 -9.92
N GLY A 127 -32.93 16.44 -10.73
CA GLY A 127 -32.99 16.54 -12.18
C GLY A 127 -34.45 16.58 -12.64
N PHE A 128 -34.71 17.26 -13.75
CA PHE A 128 -36.01 17.55 -14.39
C PHE A 128 -36.95 16.35 -14.66
N MET A 129 -36.57 15.10 -14.34
CA MET A 129 -37.42 13.91 -14.47
C MET A 129 -37.39 12.95 -13.27
N SER A 130 -36.73 13.31 -12.16
CA SER A 130 -36.94 12.59 -10.89
C SER A 130 -38.01 13.32 -10.09
N GLY A 131 -39.15 12.67 -9.89
CA GLY A 131 -40.27 13.21 -9.10
C GLY A 131 -39.86 13.66 -7.70
N LYS A 132 -40.80 14.33 -7.01
CA LYS A 132 -40.60 14.90 -5.66
C LYS A 132 -39.86 13.90 -4.76
N PRO A 133 -38.81 14.33 -4.03
CA PRO A 133 -38.10 13.44 -3.12
C PRO A 133 -39.11 12.81 -2.16
N LYS A 134 -39.17 11.48 -2.11
CA LYS A 134 -40.05 10.77 -1.18
C LYS A 134 -39.71 11.20 0.24
N ASP A 135 -40.74 11.57 1.01
CA ASP A 135 -40.59 11.93 2.42
C ASP A 135 -39.86 10.83 3.21
N SER A 136 -39.10 11.23 4.23
CA SER A 136 -38.33 10.29 5.07
C SER A 136 -39.24 9.21 5.64
N ILE A 137 -38.77 7.96 5.65
CA ILE A 137 -39.45 6.79 6.26
C ILE A 137 -39.65 6.98 7.78
N PHE A 138 -38.96 7.96 8.37
CA PHE A 138 -39.06 8.36 9.77
C PHE A 138 -39.72 9.74 9.95
N LYS A 139 -40.30 10.32 8.90
CA LYS A 139 -41.06 11.57 9.02
C LYS A 139 -42.30 11.26 9.84
N VAL A 140 -42.39 11.89 11.01
CA VAL A 140 -43.57 11.78 11.88
C VAL A 140 -44.73 12.48 11.14
N PRO A 141 -45.86 11.79 10.93
CA PRO A 141 -47.03 12.44 10.37
C PRO A 141 -47.58 13.46 11.38
N ASP A 142 -48.06 14.62 10.91
CA ASP A 142 -48.60 15.69 11.78
C ASP A 142 -49.92 15.32 12.49
N ALA A 143 -50.42 14.11 12.29
CA ALA A 143 -51.57 13.58 13.01
C ALA A 143 -51.14 13.00 14.37
N LEU A 144 -51.88 13.33 15.42
CA LEU A 144 -51.58 13.05 16.84
C LEU A 144 -51.45 11.55 17.22
N GLU A 145 -51.60 10.62 16.27
CA GLU A 145 -51.65 9.17 16.48
C GLU A 145 -50.62 8.39 15.63
N GLY A 146 -49.53 9.04 15.20
CA GLY A 146 -48.52 8.45 14.33
C GLY A 146 -47.60 7.42 15.03
N ARG A 147 -47.85 6.11 14.86
CA ARG A 147 -46.83 5.08 15.11
C ARG A 147 -45.90 4.94 13.89
N VAL A 148 -44.59 4.90 14.14
CA VAL A 148 -43.55 4.79 13.11
C VAL A 148 -43.55 3.38 12.52
N GLY A 149 -44.13 3.20 11.34
CA GLY A 149 -44.06 1.95 10.59
C GLY A 149 -42.76 1.86 9.77
N PHE A 150 -42.03 0.75 9.91
CA PHE A 150 -40.95 0.39 8.99
C PHE A 150 -41.55 -0.05 7.64
N MET A 151 -41.94 0.91 6.81
CA MET A 151 -42.43 0.62 5.46
C MET A 151 -41.23 0.25 4.57
N GLY A 152 -40.98 -1.06 4.40
CA GLY A 152 -39.96 -1.54 3.47
C GLY A 152 -39.40 -2.94 3.70
N SER A 153 -39.70 -3.64 4.79
CA SER A 153 -39.25 -5.04 5.00
C SER A 153 -40.12 -6.05 4.25
N GLY A 154 -40.32 -5.88 2.95
CA GLY A 154 -40.89 -6.93 2.08
C GLY A 154 -39.88 -8.02 1.71
N LYS A 155 -38.66 -7.97 2.26
CA LYS A 155 -37.67 -9.03 2.11
C LYS A 155 -37.73 -9.90 3.36
N GLU A 156 -38.27 -11.09 3.24
CA GLU A 156 -38.17 -12.12 4.28
C GLU A 156 -36.70 -12.28 4.69
N MET A 157 -36.43 -12.47 5.99
CA MET A 157 -35.10 -12.87 6.44
C MET A 157 -34.66 -14.11 5.67
N THR A 158 -33.39 -14.14 5.23
CA THR A 158 -32.80 -15.33 4.60
C THR A 158 -33.03 -16.54 5.51
N LYS A 159 -33.81 -17.52 5.05
CA LYS A 159 -34.03 -18.76 5.79
C LYS A 159 -32.69 -19.46 5.94
N PHE A 160 -32.23 -19.58 7.18
CA PHE A 160 -31.05 -20.34 7.52
C PHE A 160 -31.33 -21.81 7.18
N GLN A 161 -30.53 -22.42 6.31
CA GLN A 161 -30.65 -23.86 6.07
C GLN A 161 -30.15 -24.59 7.31
N GLU A 162 -31.01 -25.39 7.94
CA GLU A 162 -30.62 -26.23 9.06
C GLU A 162 -29.48 -27.17 8.67
N ALA A 163 -28.48 -27.30 9.54
CA ALA A 163 -27.32 -28.14 9.30
C ALA A 163 -27.75 -29.59 9.10
N ARG A 164 -27.57 -30.12 7.89
CA ARG A 164 -27.82 -31.53 7.59
C ARG A 164 -26.75 -32.40 8.26
N LYS A 165 -27.17 -33.32 9.12
CA LYS A 165 -26.30 -34.35 9.69
C LYS A 165 -25.99 -35.38 8.59
N PHE A 166 -24.74 -35.47 8.16
CA PHE A 166 -24.29 -36.53 7.26
C PHE A 166 -24.07 -37.81 8.07
N THR A 167 -24.81 -38.87 7.77
CA THR A 167 -24.54 -40.21 8.28
C THR A 167 -23.83 -41.01 7.19
N TYR A 168 -22.61 -41.46 7.46
CA TYR A 168 -21.87 -42.36 6.57
C TYR A 168 -22.39 -43.78 6.79
N GLN A 169 -22.82 -44.44 5.71
CA GLN A 169 -22.92 -45.90 5.69
C GLN A 169 -21.65 -46.44 5.05
N TYR A 170 -20.93 -47.28 5.78
CA TYR A 170 -19.87 -48.11 5.22
C TYR A 170 -20.53 -49.28 4.49
N VAL A 171 -20.13 -49.48 3.23
CA VAL A 171 -20.36 -50.72 2.48
C VAL A 171 -19.16 -51.62 2.69
#